data_AF-A0A1U8E019-F1
#
_entry.id   AF-A0A1U8E019-F1
#
_cell.length_a   1.000
_cell.length_b   1.000
_cell.length_c   1.000
_cell.angle_alpha   90.00
_cell.angle_beta   90.00
_cell.angle_gamma   90.00
#
_symmetry.space_group_name_H-M   'P 1'
#
loop_
_entity.id
_entity.type
_entity.pdbx_description
1 polymer ?
#
loop_
_entity_poly.entity_id
_entity_poly.type
_entity_poly.pdbx_seq_one_letter_code
_entity_poly.pdbx_strand_id
1 'polypeptide(L)'
;MPLHTSVVCPHLEPGAPFWSLLLREDLEELEKAQRRAMGLMGAVEGGQLETCLGTDFHRGAGVLDVLYETPFSLLSCGYDTYIRYWDLRASTRKCVLEWEEPHDSALYCVRSDGNHMLASGSSYYGVVRLWDKRQSRCLQSFSLSSPTSSPVYCLRFNTTHLYAALASALHVLDFTAP
;
A
#
# COMPACT_ATOMS: atom_id res chain seq x y z
N MET A 1 -23.75 -45.29 -32.39
CA MET A 1 -23.11 -44.85 -31.13
C MET A 1 -21.62 -44.72 -31.46
N PRO A 2 -21.02 -43.51 -31.49
CA PRO A 2 -21.19 -42.39 -30.55
C PRO A 2 -21.83 -41.13 -31.15
N LEU A 3 -22.14 -40.17 -30.28
CA LEU A 3 -22.83 -38.90 -30.51
C LEU A 3 -21.85 -37.82 -31.00
N HIS A 4 -22.21 -37.17 -32.11
CA HIS A 4 -21.64 -35.93 -32.59
C HIS A 4 -22.45 -34.78 -31.97
N THR A 5 -21.84 -33.96 -31.10
CA THR A 5 -22.44 -32.70 -30.66
C THR A 5 -21.62 -31.55 -31.24
N SER A 6 -22.30 -30.82 -32.12
CA SER A 6 -21.85 -29.67 -32.88
C SER A 6 -21.50 -28.50 -31.98
N VAL A 7 -20.33 -27.90 -32.23
CA VAL A 7 -19.94 -26.57 -31.73
C VAL A 7 -20.91 -25.56 -32.34
N VAL A 8 -21.71 -24.92 -31.50
CA VAL A 8 -22.54 -23.77 -31.89
C VAL A 8 -21.63 -22.54 -31.91
N CYS A 9 -21.35 -22.03 -33.11
CA CYS A 9 -20.81 -20.68 -33.29
C CYS A 9 -21.89 -19.66 -32.90
N PRO A 10 -21.63 -18.66 -32.05
CA PRO A 10 -22.55 -17.55 -31.92
C PRO A 10 -22.46 -16.68 -33.18
N HIS A 11 -23.66 -16.39 -33.70
CA HIS A 11 -23.96 -15.47 -34.77
C HIS A 11 -23.27 -14.11 -34.55
N LEU A 12 -22.55 -13.64 -35.57
CA LEU A 12 -22.07 -12.26 -35.65
C LEU A 12 -23.25 -11.39 -36.12
N GLU A 13 -23.86 -10.64 -35.23
CA GLU A 13 -24.87 -9.62 -35.57
C GLU A 13 -24.20 -8.49 -36.38
N PRO A 14 -24.77 -8.02 -37.50
CA PRO A 14 -24.28 -6.86 -38.22
C PRO A 14 -24.74 -5.59 -37.51
N GLY A 15 -23.90 -5.06 -36.61
CA GLY A 15 -24.18 -3.81 -35.90
C GLY A 15 -23.38 -3.54 -34.62
N ALA A 16 -22.28 -4.26 -34.37
CA ALA A 16 -21.45 -3.98 -33.19
C ALA A 16 -20.91 -2.52 -33.25
N PRO A 17 -21.13 -1.69 -32.22
CA PRO A 17 -20.68 -0.31 -32.21
C PRO A 17 -19.15 -0.25 -32.28
N PHE A 18 -18.61 0.68 -33.05
CA PHE A 18 -17.16 0.91 -33.26
C PHE A 18 -16.32 0.90 -31.96
N TRP A 19 -16.93 1.28 -30.82
CA TRP A 19 -16.35 1.22 -29.48
C TRP A 19 -15.96 -0.19 -29.00
N SER A 20 -16.55 -1.27 -29.54
CA SER A 20 -16.18 -2.64 -29.19
C SER A 20 -14.82 -3.07 -29.75
N LEU A 21 -14.34 -2.40 -30.80
CA LEU A 21 -12.99 -2.59 -31.32
C LEU A 21 -11.98 -1.75 -30.53
N LEU A 22 -12.32 -0.51 -30.14
CA LEU A 22 -11.47 0.33 -29.29
C LEU A 22 -11.20 -0.32 -27.93
N LEU A 23 -12.22 -0.88 -27.28
CA LEU A 23 -12.07 -1.56 -25.98
C LEU A 23 -11.23 -2.84 -26.09
N ARG A 24 -11.21 -3.47 -27.27
CA ARG A 24 -10.47 -4.70 -27.53
C ARG A 24 -8.99 -4.42 -27.80
N GLU A 25 -8.68 -3.34 -28.52
CA GLU A 25 -7.31 -2.85 -28.67
C GLU A 25 -6.73 -2.39 -27.32
N ASP A 26 -7.54 -1.71 -26.49
CA ASP A 26 -7.15 -1.32 -25.13
C ASP A 26 -6.91 -2.54 -24.24
N LEU A 27 -7.78 -3.56 -24.30
CA LEU A 27 -7.58 -4.81 -23.56
C LEU A 27 -6.36 -5.60 -24.05
N GLU A 28 -6.10 -5.65 -25.36
CA GLU A 28 -4.91 -6.31 -25.90
C GLU A 28 -3.62 -5.60 -25.50
N GLU A 29 -3.60 -4.27 -25.52
CA GLU A 29 -2.45 -3.47 -25.07
C GLU A 29 -2.29 -3.55 -23.54
N LEU A 30 -3.37 -3.62 -22.76
CA LEU A 30 -3.31 -3.89 -21.32
C LEU A 30 -2.79 -5.30 -21.02
N GLU A 31 -3.25 -6.33 -21.72
CA GLU A 31 -2.72 -7.68 -21.57
C GLU A 31 -1.27 -7.78 -22.02
N LYS A 32 -0.86 -7.03 -23.04
CA LYS A 32 0.52 -6.97 -23.52
C LYS A 32 1.41 -6.21 -22.54
N ALA A 33 0.91 -5.15 -21.91
CA ALA A 33 1.56 -4.46 -20.80
C ALA A 33 1.67 -5.38 -19.59
N GLN A 34 0.63 -6.15 -19.27
CA GLN A 34 0.64 -7.14 -18.18
C GLN A 34 1.58 -8.31 -18.48
N ARG A 35 1.62 -8.83 -19.71
CA ARG A 35 2.58 -9.85 -20.17
C ARG A 35 4.01 -9.33 -20.18
N ARG A 36 4.22 -8.05 -20.55
CA ARG A 36 5.53 -7.38 -20.43
C ARG A 36 5.94 -7.19 -18.97
N ALA A 37 5.02 -6.81 -18.09
CA ALA A 37 5.27 -6.69 -16.65
C ALA A 37 5.58 -8.06 -16.02
N MET A 38 4.83 -9.10 -16.38
CA MET A 38 5.07 -10.48 -15.98
C MET A 38 6.37 -11.04 -16.59
N GLY A 39 6.78 -10.61 -17.78
CA GLY A 39 8.05 -10.98 -18.40
C GLY A 39 9.26 -10.22 -17.85
N LEU A 40 9.04 -9.03 -17.27
CA LEU A 40 10.05 -8.24 -16.56
C LEU A 40 10.22 -8.72 -15.11
N MET A 41 9.16 -9.26 -14.50
CA MET A 41 9.28 -10.11 -13.31
C MET A 41 9.91 -11.45 -13.75
N GLY A 42 11.26 -11.49 -13.77
CA GLY A 42 11.99 -12.75 -13.86
C GLY A 42 11.40 -13.78 -12.90
N ALA A 43 11.43 -15.06 -13.28
CA ALA A 43 10.94 -16.15 -12.43
C ALA A 43 11.49 -15.97 -11.00
N VAL A 44 10.62 -15.91 -10.01
CA VAL A 44 11.03 -15.82 -8.60
C VAL A 44 11.81 -17.10 -8.29
N GLU A 45 13.14 -17.01 -8.20
CA GLU A 45 14.03 -18.18 -8.00
C GLU A 45 13.87 -18.84 -6.61
N GLY A 46 13.04 -18.26 -5.75
CA GLY A 46 12.70 -18.78 -4.43
C GLY A 46 12.44 -17.65 -3.46
N GLY A 47 11.83 -17.96 -2.32
CA GLY A 47 11.76 -17.04 -1.19
C GLY A 47 13.08 -17.11 -0.41
N GLN A 48 13.84 -16.02 -0.38
CA GLN A 48 15.05 -15.90 0.42
C GLN A 48 14.79 -15.01 1.64
N LEU A 49 15.21 -15.47 2.82
CA LEU A 49 15.25 -14.61 4.01
C LEU A 49 16.41 -13.63 3.85
N GLU A 50 16.11 -12.38 3.53
CA GLU A 50 17.12 -11.32 3.40
C GLU A 50 17.60 -10.82 4.77
N THR A 51 16.68 -10.70 5.74
CA THR A 51 17.03 -10.26 7.09
C THR A 51 15.94 -10.54 8.12
N CYS A 52 16.34 -10.64 9.39
CA CYS A 52 15.44 -10.49 10.52
C CYS A 52 15.35 -9.00 10.85
N LEU A 53 14.15 -8.42 10.80
CA LEU A 53 13.88 -7.08 11.31
C LEU A 53 14.09 -7.14 12.83
N GLY A 54 15.29 -6.78 13.29
CA GLY A 54 15.72 -6.60 14.69
C GLY A 54 15.29 -7.65 15.73
N THR A 55 16.25 -8.33 16.36
CA THR A 55 15.96 -9.29 17.43
C THR A 55 15.58 -8.66 18.78
N ASP A 56 15.80 -7.35 18.90
CA ASP A 56 15.71 -6.63 20.17
C ASP A 56 14.37 -5.91 20.35
N PHE A 57 13.43 -6.10 19.41
CA PHE A 57 12.09 -5.52 19.50
C PHE A 57 11.25 -6.23 20.56
N HIS A 58 10.31 -5.50 21.16
CA HIS A 58 9.38 -6.06 22.14
C HIS A 58 8.76 -7.35 21.60
N ARG A 59 8.84 -8.45 22.37
CA ARG A 59 8.27 -9.75 21.99
C ARG A 59 6.79 -9.56 21.62
N GLY A 60 6.44 -9.80 20.35
CA GLY A 60 5.10 -9.53 19.81
C GLY A 60 5.02 -8.41 18.75
N ALA A 61 6.16 -7.81 18.36
CA ALA A 61 6.29 -6.80 17.31
C ALA A 61 6.00 -7.34 15.89
N GLY A 62 4.75 -7.76 15.63
CA GLY A 62 4.32 -8.12 14.28
C GLY A 62 4.32 -6.90 13.36
N VAL A 63 4.93 -7.03 12.18
CA VAL A 63 4.88 -6.02 11.12
C VAL A 63 3.54 -6.15 10.39
N LEU A 64 2.83 -5.04 10.26
CA LEU A 64 1.49 -4.99 9.68
C LEU A 64 1.48 -4.38 8.28
N ASP A 65 2.47 -3.55 7.96
CA ASP A 65 2.63 -2.99 6.62
C ASP A 65 4.11 -2.83 6.26
N VAL A 66 4.39 -2.99 4.97
CA VAL A 66 5.72 -2.80 4.37
C VAL A 66 5.53 -2.10 3.02
N LEU A 67 6.35 -1.07 2.76
CA LEU A 67 6.30 -0.28 1.55
C LEU A 67 7.71 -0.11 0.96
N TYR A 68 7.91 -0.52 -0.29
CA TYR A 68 9.06 -0.08 -1.06
C TYR A 68 8.95 1.41 -1.38
N GLU A 69 9.98 2.15 -1.01
CA GLU A 69 10.15 3.54 -1.45
C GLU A 69 11.06 3.61 -2.69
N THR A 70 12.13 2.83 -2.69
CA THR A 70 13.02 2.62 -3.84
C THR A 70 13.43 1.14 -3.89
N PRO A 71 14.11 0.65 -4.94
CA PRO A 71 14.59 -0.73 -4.99
C PRO A 71 15.50 -1.13 -3.81
N PHE A 72 16.05 -0.15 -3.09
CA PHE A 72 16.98 -0.37 -1.99
C PHE A 72 16.48 0.20 -0.66
N SER A 73 15.24 0.70 -0.60
CA SER A 73 14.70 1.23 0.64
C SER A 73 13.26 0.85 0.89
N LEU A 74 12.99 0.57 2.16
CA LEU A 74 11.70 0.07 2.63
C LEU A 74 11.26 0.86 3.86
N LEU A 75 9.96 1.02 3.98
CA LEU A 75 9.29 1.43 5.21
C LEU A 75 8.57 0.22 5.80
N SER A 76 8.51 0.13 7.11
CA SER A 76 7.70 -0.86 7.83
C SER A 76 7.02 -0.24 9.04
N CYS A 77 5.85 -0.74 9.41
CA CYS A 77 5.21 -0.39 10.67
C CYS A 77 4.41 -1.57 11.26
N GLY A 78 4.11 -1.54 12.55
CA GLY A 78 3.42 -2.66 13.20
C GLY A 78 3.00 -2.44 14.65
N TYR A 79 2.93 -3.54 15.39
CA TYR A 79 2.49 -3.57 16.80
C TYR A 79 3.43 -2.90 17.78
N ASP A 80 4.70 -2.74 17.41
CA ASP A 80 5.70 -2.10 18.26
C ASP A 80 5.72 -0.58 18.12
N THR A 81 4.69 0.01 17.50
CA THR A 81 4.40 1.45 17.52
C THR A 81 5.42 2.34 16.78
N TYR A 82 6.36 1.74 16.05
CA TYR A 82 7.33 2.47 15.23
C TYR A 82 7.03 2.36 13.73
N ILE A 83 7.23 3.46 13.01
CA ILE A 83 7.56 3.45 11.59
C ILE A 83 9.08 3.33 11.49
N ARG A 84 9.57 2.43 10.64
CA ARG A 84 11.00 2.27 10.39
C ARG A 84 11.34 2.43 8.94
N TYR A 85 12.48 3.06 8.70
CA TYR A 85 13.11 3.15 7.38
C TYR A 85 14.34 2.25 7.32
N TRP A 86 14.41 1.44 6.27
CA TRP A 86 15.48 0.49 6.02
C TRP A 86 16.20 0.87 4.73
N ASP A 87 17.53 0.95 4.78
CA ASP A 87 18.36 0.91 3.58
C ASP A 87 18.88 -0.52 3.43
N LEU A 88 18.44 -1.23 2.39
CA LEU A 88 18.79 -2.62 2.11
C LEU A 88 20.27 -2.80 1.72
N ARG A 89 20.96 -1.72 1.35
CA ARG A 89 22.40 -1.75 1.08
C ARG A 89 23.22 -1.58 2.35
N ALA A 90 22.61 -1.02 3.39
CA ALA A 90 23.21 -0.92 4.71
C ALA A 90 23.05 -2.25 5.48
N SER A 91 23.57 -2.31 6.71
CA SER A 91 23.33 -3.47 7.56
C SER A 91 21.84 -3.66 7.79
N THR A 92 21.31 -4.77 7.32
CA THR A 92 19.90 -5.15 7.48
C THR A 92 19.51 -5.47 8.92
N ARG A 93 20.45 -5.42 9.87
CA ARG A 93 20.25 -5.70 11.30
C ARG A 93 19.70 -4.51 12.09
N LYS A 94 19.82 -3.28 11.56
CA LYS A 94 19.34 -2.07 12.24
C LYS A 94 18.68 -1.13 11.23
N CYS A 95 17.51 -0.62 11.57
CA CYS A 95 16.87 0.43 10.78
C CYS A 95 17.70 1.73 10.83
N VAL A 96 17.61 2.53 9.77
CA VAL A 96 18.38 3.79 9.66
C VAL A 96 17.68 4.91 10.40
N LEU A 97 16.34 4.96 10.31
CA LEU A 97 15.49 5.95 10.96
C LEU A 97 14.25 5.27 11.55
N GLU A 98 13.74 5.86 12.61
CA GLU A 98 12.52 5.44 13.30
C GLU A 98 11.67 6.64 13.70
N TRP A 99 10.34 6.47 13.64
CA TRP A 99 9.36 7.44 14.11
C TRP A 99 8.37 6.73 15.01
N GLU A 100 8.29 7.18 16.27
CA GLU A 100 7.43 6.58 17.30
C GLU A 100 6.03 7.16 17.27
N GLU A 101 5.02 6.30 17.34
CA GLU A 101 3.63 6.68 17.52
C GLU A 101 3.41 7.21 18.95
N PRO A 102 3.04 8.50 19.13
CA PRO A 102 2.99 9.11 20.46
C PRO A 102 1.97 8.53 21.45
N HIS A 103 1.00 7.74 21.00
CA HIS A 103 -0.05 7.13 21.83
C HIS A 103 0.18 5.65 22.08
N ASP A 104 1.41 5.14 21.85
CA ASP A 104 1.77 3.74 22.06
C ASP A 104 0.77 2.77 21.39
N SER A 105 0.31 3.12 20.19
CA SER A 105 -0.71 2.39 19.45
C SER A 105 -0.12 1.74 18.20
N ALA A 106 -0.58 0.52 17.91
CA ALA A 106 -0.14 -0.22 16.73
C ALA A 106 -0.44 0.55 15.44
N LEU A 107 0.51 0.52 14.51
CA LEU A 107 0.42 1.14 13.19
C LEU A 107 0.04 0.09 12.15
N TYR A 108 -1.12 0.29 11.52
CA TYR A 108 -1.69 -0.67 10.58
C TYR A 108 -1.29 -0.40 9.14
N CYS A 109 -0.97 0.85 8.82
CA CYS A 109 -0.52 1.22 7.49
C CYS A 109 0.42 2.42 7.50
N VAL A 110 1.32 2.45 6.52
CA VAL A 110 2.23 3.58 6.26
C VAL A 110 2.32 3.84 4.77
N ARG A 111 2.30 5.12 4.38
CA ARG A 111 2.56 5.57 3.01
C ARG A 111 3.58 6.68 3.00
N SER A 112 4.25 6.81 1.86
CA SER A 112 5.22 7.86 1.56
C SER A 112 4.80 8.58 0.28
N ASP A 113 5.14 9.86 0.18
CA ASP A 113 5.09 10.62 -1.07
C ASP A 113 6.34 10.39 -1.96
N GLY A 114 7.28 9.57 -1.48
CA GLY A 114 8.57 9.32 -2.13
C GLY A 114 9.64 10.39 -1.83
N ASN A 115 9.28 11.47 -1.14
CA ASN A 115 10.18 12.57 -0.78
C ASN A 115 10.39 12.59 0.74
N HIS A 116 9.75 13.54 1.43
CA HIS A 116 9.94 13.77 2.86
C HIS A 116 8.67 13.51 3.68
N MET A 117 7.51 13.34 3.05
CA MET A 117 6.26 13.18 3.77
C MET A 117 5.90 11.71 3.95
N LEU A 118 5.53 11.35 5.17
CA LEU A 118 4.90 10.06 5.47
C LEU A 118 3.51 10.29 6.03
N ALA A 119 2.63 9.34 5.80
CA ALA A 119 1.33 9.25 6.44
C ALA A 119 1.15 7.86 7.05
N SER A 120 0.61 7.79 8.27
CA SER A 120 0.33 6.52 8.94
C SER A 120 -1.07 6.45 9.51
N GLY A 121 -1.63 5.24 9.49
CA GLY A 121 -2.91 4.90 10.11
C GLY A 121 -2.68 4.01 11.31
N SER A 122 -3.35 4.31 12.42
CA SER A 122 -3.15 3.61 13.69
C SER A 122 -4.42 2.91 14.18
N SER A 123 -4.22 2.01 15.15
CA SER A 123 -5.28 1.41 15.96
C SER A 123 -5.99 2.41 16.88
N TYR A 124 -5.41 3.60 17.07
CA TYR A 124 -5.97 4.66 17.88
C TYR A 124 -7.12 5.38 17.14
N TYR A 125 -8.31 4.79 17.21
CA TYR A 125 -9.63 5.35 16.87
C TYR A 125 -9.65 6.38 15.72
N GLY A 126 -9.46 5.93 14.48
CA GLY A 126 -9.59 6.79 13.30
C GLY A 126 -8.54 7.89 13.17
N VAL A 127 -7.40 7.79 13.87
CA VAL A 127 -6.32 8.78 13.79
C VAL A 127 -5.35 8.47 12.65
N VAL A 128 -5.16 9.48 11.81
CA VAL A 128 -4.12 9.56 10.78
C VAL A 128 -3.04 10.53 11.25
N ARG A 129 -1.77 10.17 11.08
CA ARG A 129 -0.64 11.06 11.37
C ARG A 129 0.17 11.36 10.12
N LEU A 130 0.64 12.60 10.04
CA LEU A 130 1.62 13.04 9.06
C LEU A 130 2.98 13.25 9.73
N TRP A 131 4.02 12.88 9.00
CA TRP A 131 5.40 12.93 9.47
C TRP A 131 6.27 13.55 8.39
N ASP A 132 7.36 14.18 8.82
CA ASP A 132 8.44 14.64 7.98
C ASP A 132 9.67 13.80 8.31
N LYS A 133 10.24 13.11 7.32
CA LYS A 133 11.40 12.23 7.50
C LYS A 133 12.63 12.94 8.05
N ARG A 134 12.69 14.26 7.94
CA ARG A 134 13.79 15.11 8.43
C ARG A 134 13.62 15.44 9.92
N GLN A 135 12.48 15.09 10.51
CA GLN A 135 12.13 15.38 11.90
C GLN A 135 11.83 14.05 12.62
N SER A 136 12.13 14.00 13.91
CA SER A 136 11.84 12.81 14.74
C SER A 136 10.39 12.79 15.23
N ARG A 137 9.74 13.96 15.34
CA ARG A 137 8.39 14.09 15.90
C ARG A 137 7.32 14.09 14.81
N CYS A 138 6.14 13.63 15.18
CA CYS A 138 4.92 13.78 14.38
C CYS A 138 4.68 15.26 14.04
N LEU A 139 4.37 15.56 12.77
CA LEU A 139 4.03 16.90 12.33
C LEU A 139 2.60 17.27 12.73
N GLN A 140 1.66 16.39 12.41
CA GLN A 140 0.24 16.67 12.54
C GLN A 140 -0.56 15.38 12.68
N SER A 141 -1.66 15.43 13.43
CA SER A 141 -2.62 14.34 13.57
C SER A 141 -4.02 14.80 13.20
N PHE A 142 -4.74 13.94 12.49
CA PHE A 142 -6.13 14.15 12.10
C PHE A 142 -6.99 13.03 12.70
N SER A 143 -8.02 13.41 13.44
CA SER A 143 -9.06 12.48 13.88
C SER A 143 -10.19 12.51 12.85
N LEU A 144 -10.38 11.40 12.14
CA LEU A 144 -11.35 11.32 11.05
C LEU A 144 -12.80 11.18 11.55
N SER A 145 -12.98 10.82 12.81
CA SER A 145 -14.27 10.41 13.35
C SER A 145 -14.28 10.39 14.88
N SER A 146 -15.44 10.11 15.48
CA SER A 146 -15.65 10.05 16.94
C SER A 146 -14.62 9.18 17.67
N PRO A 147 -14.33 9.42 18.97
CA PRO A 147 -13.42 8.60 19.78
C PRO A 147 -13.74 7.10 19.86
N THR A 148 -14.92 6.67 19.39
CA THR A 148 -15.33 5.26 19.30
C THR A 148 -15.15 4.65 17.90
N SER A 149 -14.45 5.34 17.02
CA SER A 149 -14.31 4.93 15.63
C SER A 149 -13.31 3.79 15.47
N SER A 150 -13.43 3.02 14.38
CA SER A 150 -12.49 1.93 14.11
C SER A 150 -11.07 2.45 13.79
N PRO A 151 -10.04 1.59 13.88
CA PRO A 151 -8.72 1.86 13.35
C PRO A 151 -8.70 2.33 11.89
N VAL A 152 -7.61 3.00 11.51
CA VAL A 152 -7.31 3.28 10.10
C VAL A 152 -6.54 2.09 9.53
N TYR A 153 -7.19 1.26 8.73
CA TYR A 153 -6.61 0.03 8.20
C TYR A 153 -5.74 0.25 6.97
N CYS A 154 -6.08 1.23 6.15
CA CYS A 154 -5.33 1.55 4.94
C CYS A 154 -5.49 3.02 4.62
N LEU A 155 -4.45 3.61 4.04
CA LEU A 155 -4.51 4.96 3.51
C LEU A 155 -3.75 5.08 2.18
N ARG A 156 -4.12 6.11 1.42
CA ARG A 156 -3.41 6.60 0.23
C ARG A 156 -3.50 8.12 0.23
N PHE A 157 -2.40 8.79 -0.12
CA PHE A 157 -2.40 10.25 -0.19
C PHE A 157 -1.56 10.74 -1.35
N ASN A 158 -1.79 11.99 -1.73
CA ASN A 158 -0.96 12.79 -2.60
C ASN A 158 -0.82 14.20 -1.98
N THR A 159 -0.36 15.17 -2.75
CA THR A 159 -0.14 16.54 -2.26
C THR A 159 -1.42 17.31 -1.92
N THR A 160 -2.59 16.82 -2.34
CA THR A 160 -3.87 17.54 -2.21
C THR A 160 -4.89 16.78 -1.37
N HIS A 161 -4.89 15.45 -1.40
CA HIS A 161 -5.90 14.61 -0.76
C HIS A 161 -5.25 13.45 -0.01
N LEU A 162 -5.85 13.08 1.11
CA LEU A 162 -5.58 11.82 1.81
C LEU A 162 -6.87 11.04 1.98
N TYR A 163 -6.89 9.81 1.49
CA TYR A 163 -7.98 8.85 1.66
C TYR A 163 -7.61 7.84 2.73
N ALA A 164 -8.51 7.59 3.67
CA ALA A 164 -8.31 6.67 4.79
C ALA A 164 -9.50 5.73 4.95
N ALA A 165 -9.23 4.43 4.91
CA ALA A 165 -10.22 3.36 5.04
C ALA A 165 -10.29 2.89 6.49
N LEU A 166 -11.49 2.96 7.04
CA LEU A 166 -11.92 2.45 8.34
C LEU A 166 -12.77 1.19 8.13
N ALA A 167 -13.25 0.55 9.20
CA ALA A 167 -14.02 -0.68 9.13
C ALA A 167 -15.28 -0.57 8.26
N SER A 168 -15.95 0.58 8.28
CA SER A 168 -17.24 0.79 7.60
C SER A 168 -17.28 2.03 6.72
N ALA A 169 -16.18 2.80 6.63
CA ALA A 169 -16.18 4.09 5.98
C ALA A 169 -14.84 4.43 5.31
N LEU A 170 -14.92 5.15 4.19
CA LEU A 170 -13.78 5.79 3.54
C LEU A 170 -13.87 7.29 3.80
N HIS A 171 -12.86 7.86 4.45
CA HIS A 171 -12.77 9.29 4.71
C HIS A 171 -11.78 9.94 3.74
N VAL A 172 -12.01 11.21 3.43
CA VAL A 172 -11.09 12.05 2.68
C VAL A 172 -10.72 13.28 3.50
N LEU A 173 -9.43 13.61 3.54
CA LEU A 173 -8.93 14.90 3.97
C LEU A 173 -8.50 15.65 2.71
N ASP A 174 -9.06 16.84 2.53
CA ASP A 174 -8.72 17.76 1.44
C ASP A 174 -7.82 18.87 2.01
N PHE A 175 -6.59 18.97 1.51
CA PHE A 175 -5.60 19.97 1.90
C PHE A 175 -5.63 21.22 1.01
N THR A 176 -6.53 21.26 0.02
CA THR A 176 -6.73 22.41 -0.87
C THR A 176 -7.85 23.33 -0.41
N ALA A 177 -8.67 22.87 0.55
CA ALA A 177 -9.70 23.67 1.16
C ALA A 177 -9.07 24.86 1.94
N PRO A 178 -9.57 26.09 1.74
CA PRO A 178 -9.04 27.30 2.39
C PRO A 178 -9.31 27.36 3.90
#